data_AF-A0A0S9P4G1-F1
#
_entry.id   AF-A0A0S9P4G1-F1
#
_cell.length_a   1.000
_cell.length_b   1.000
_cell.length_c   1.000
_cell.angle_alpha   90.00
_cell.angle_beta   90.00
_cell.angle_gamma   90.00
#
_symmetry.space_group_name_H-M   'P 1'
#
loop_
_entity.id
_entity.type
_entity.pdbx_description
1 polymer ?
#
loop_
_entity_poly.entity_id
_entity_poly.type
_entity_poly.pdbx_seq_one_letter_code
_entity_poly.pdbx_strand_id
1 'polypeptide(L)' 'MGLDDRRQWVIVSAGNDFVWPGPDLRSIPDHDPPSVIYGTVPRRFFALVLAHMQTLIRARRLAVSPRR' A
#
# COMPACT_ATOMS: atom_id res chain seq x y z
N MET A 1 -0.65 -2.03 -14.32
CA MET A 1 0.02 -1.21 -13.27
C MET A 1 1.51 -1.48 -13.40
N GLY A 2 2.39 -0.52 -13.08
CA GLY A 2 3.85 -0.64 -13.25
C GLY A 2 4.54 -1.67 -12.32
N LEU A 3 3.87 -2.77 -12.01
CA LEU A 3 4.39 -3.91 -11.28
C LEU A 3 4.81 -4.99 -12.30
N ASP A 4 5.58 -5.98 -11.84
CA ASP A 4 5.95 -7.11 -12.68
C ASP A 4 4.74 -7.99 -13.07
N ASP A 5 4.96 -8.95 -13.98
CA ASP A 5 3.93 -9.86 -14.49
C ASP A 5 3.58 -11.00 -13.52
N ARG A 6 4.15 -11.00 -12.31
CA ARG A 6 3.88 -12.04 -11.30
C ARG A 6 2.62 -11.67 -10.54
N ARG A 7 2.03 -12.68 -9.89
CA ARG A 7 0.91 -12.47 -8.99
C ARG A 7 1.35 -11.63 -7.79
N GLN A 8 0.73 -10.46 -7.66
CA GLN A 8 0.92 -9.53 -6.55
C GLN A 8 -0.18 -9.72 -5.49
N TRP A 9 0.17 -9.43 -4.23
CA TRP A 9 -0.70 -9.61 -3.07
C TRP A 9 -0.72 -8.36 -2.20
N VAL A 10 -1.85 -8.08 -1.56
CA VAL A 10 -1.97 -7.05 -0.52
C VAL A 10 -2.11 -7.74 0.83
N ILE A 11 -1.15 -7.53 1.73
CA ILE A 11 -1.23 -8.02 3.12
C ILE A 11 -2.02 -7.00 3.93
N VAL A 12 -3.18 -7.41 4.44
CA VAL A 12 -4.10 -6.53 5.19
C VAL A 12 -3.96 -6.65 6.72
N SER A 13 -3.19 -7.61 7.21
CA SER A 13 -2.92 -7.86 8.63
C SER A 13 -1.69 -7.13 9.18
N ALA A 14 -0.95 -6.44 8.31
CA ALA A 14 0.20 -5.63 8.67
C ALA A 14 0.07 -4.24 8.04
N GLY A 15 0.36 -3.19 8.80
CA GLY A 15 0.34 -1.80 8.34
C GLY A 15 1.59 -1.06 8.77
N ASN A 16 2.03 -0.11 7.93
CA ASN A 16 3.05 0.88 8.29
C ASN A 16 2.34 2.22 8.54
N ASP A 17 2.69 2.90 9.63
CA ASP A 17 2.17 4.23 9.99
C ASP A 17 3.29 5.27 9.85
N PHE A 18 3.09 6.26 8.98
CA PHE A 18 4.08 7.30 8.66
C PHE A 18 3.44 8.55 8.05
N VAL A 19 4.13 9.69 8.18
CA VAL A 19 3.73 10.95 7.53
C VAL A 19 4.08 10.89 6.05
N TRP A 20 3.10 11.15 5.19
CA TRP A 20 3.32 11.19 3.75
C TRP A 20 3.89 12.55 3.29
N PRO A 21 4.88 12.60 2.38
CA PRO A 21 5.67 11.48 1.84
C PRO A 21 6.65 10.92 2.89
N GLY A 22 6.70 9.60 3.01
CA GLY A 22 7.53 8.93 4.02
C GLY A 22 9.02 8.88 3.64
N PRO A 23 9.92 8.76 4.64
CA PRO A 23 11.38 8.76 4.43
C PRO A 23 11.87 7.57 3.58
N ASP A 24 11.13 6.46 3.62
CA ASP A 24 11.43 5.23 2.88
C ASP A 24 10.91 5.25 1.44
N LEU A 25 10.14 6.28 1.03
CA LEU A 25 9.70 6.39 -0.35
C LEU A 25 10.90 6.61 -1.28
N ARG A 26 10.90 5.87 -2.39
CA ARG A 26 11.89 5.97 -3.46
C ARG A 26 11.17 6.18 -4.77
N SER A 27 11.68 7.11 -5.58
CA SER A 27 11.20 7.32 -6.95
C SER A 27 11.35 6.05 -7.77
N ILE A 28 10.43 5.84 -8.70
CA ILE A 28 10.51 4.77 -9.69
C ILE A 28 11.75 5.01 -10.55
N PRO A 29 12.67 4.04 -10.68
CA PRO A 29 13.83 4.16 -11.56
C PRO A 29 13.40 4.51 -12.99
N ASP A 30 14.18 5.35 -13.65
CA ASP A 30 14.01 5.72 -15.06
C ASP A 30 12.65 6.35 -15.43
N HIS A 31 11.90 6.86 -14.44
CA HIS A 31 10.63 7.56 -14.65
C HIS A 31 10.84 9.09 -14.71
N ASP A 32 10.52 9.70 -15.85
CA ASP A 32 10.63 11.15 -16.08
C ASP A 32 9.24 11.76 -16.43
N PRO A 33 8.67 12.67 -15.61
CA PRO A 33 9.23 13.23 -14.37
C PRO A 33 9.24 12.24 -13.21
N PRO A 34 10.09 12.41 -12.17
CA PRO A 34 10.15 11.51 -11.02
C PRO A 34 8.79 11.28 -10.37
N SER A 35 8.43 10.01 -10.16
CA SER A 35 7.15 9.59 -9.58
C SER A 35 7.36 8.47 -8.56
N VAL A 36 6.46 8.39 -7.57
CA VAL A 36 6.33 7.26 -6.64
C VAL A 36 5.04 6.46 -6.87
N ILE A 37 4.29 6.82 -7.93
CA ILE A 37 2.98 6.26 -8.25
C ILE A 37 3.11 5.26 -9.39
N TYR A 38 2.98 3.96 -9.09
CA TYR A 38 3.05 2.88 -10.09
C TYR A 38 1.74 2.71 -10.90
N GLY A 39 0.64 3.30 -10.44
CA GLY A 39 -0.65 3.22 -11.12
C GLY A 39 -1.84 3.20 -10.15
N THR A 40 -3.03 3.01 -10.72
CA THR A 40 -4.28 3.00 -9.96
C THR A 40 -4.79 1.58 -9.77
N VAL A 41 -5.42 1.35 -8.62
CA VAL A 41 -6.04 0.07 -8.28
C VAL A 41 -7.52 0.08 -8.67
N PRO A 42 -8.09 -1.02 -9.23
CA PRO A 42 -9.51 -1.07 -9.55
C PRO A 42 -10.37 -0.79 -8.32
N ARG A 43 -11.36 0.09 -8.46
CA ARG A 43 -12.24 0.54 -7.36
C ARG A 43 -12.83 -0.60 -6.54
N ARG A 44 -13.29 -1.68 -7.20
CA ARG A 44 -13.86 -2.86 -6.52
C ARG A 44 -12.83 -3.59 -5.66
N PHE A 45 -11.59 -3.72 -6.15
CA PHE A 45 -10.51 -4.36 -5.41
C PHE A 45 -10.08 -3.50 -4.22
N PHE A 46 -9.97 -2.17 -4.40
CA PHE A 46 -9.69 -1.26 -3.30
C PHE A 46 -10.76 -1.33 -2.20
N ALA A 47 -12.04 -1.35 -2.56
CA ALA A 47 -13.14 -1.50 -1.60
C ALA A 47 -13.04 -2.82 -0.81
N LEU A 48 -12.65 -3.92 -1.47
CA LEU A 48 -12.42 -5.21 -0.82
C LEU A 48 -11.25 -5.13 0.18
N VAL A 49 -10.12 -4.56 -0.21
CA VAL A 49 -8.96 -4.36 0.68
C VAL A 49 -9.37 -3.57 1.92
N LEU A 50 -10.07 -2.43 1.74
CA LEU A 50 -10.56 -1.61 2.84
C LEU A 50 -11.49 -2.39 3.79
N ALA A 51 -12.43 -3.16 3.25
CA ALA A 51 -13.37 -3.94 4.06
C ALA A 51 -12.65 -4.98 4.94
N HIS A 52 -11.64 -5.66 4.40
CA HIS A 52 -10.82 -6.60 5.16
C HIS A 52 -9.96 -5.90 6.22
N MET A 53 -9.30 -4.80 5.87
CA MET A 53 -8.52 -4.01 6.83
C MET A 53 -9.40 -3.51 7.99
N GLN A 54 -10.58 -2.95 7.70
CA GLN A 54 -11.51 -2.49 8.73
C GLN A 54 -11.94 -3.62 9.67
N THR A 55 -12.18 -4.82 9.15
CA THR A 55 -12.51 -5.99 9.96
C THR A 55 -11.36 -6.34 10.93
N LEU A 56 -10.12 -6.33 10.45
CA LEU A 56 -8.94 -6.60 11.28
C LEU A 56 -8.67 -5.51 12.30
N ILE A 57 -8.87 -4.24 11.94
CA ILE A 57 -8.76 -3.10 12.86
C ILE A 57 -9.79 -3.22 13.98
N ARG A 58 -11.06 -3.45 13.65
CA ARG A 58 -12.14 -3.65 14.65
C ARG A 58 -11.86 -4.82 15.58
N ALA A 59 -11.29 -5.89 15.06
CA ALA A 59 -10.88 -7.06 15.83
C ALA A 59 -9.56 -6.87 16.62
N ARG A 60 -8.88 -5.71 16.50
CA ARG A 60 -7.54 -5.46 17.05
C ARG A 60 -6.50 -6.51 16.61
N ARG A 61 -6.58 -6.97 15.36
CA ARG A 61 -5.70 -7.98 14.74
C ARG A 61 -4.77 -7.41 13.67
N LEU A 62 -4.71 -6.08 13.54
CA LEU A 62 -3.76 -5.40 12.67
C LEU A 62 -2.47 -5.14 13.45
N ALA A 63 -1.34 -5.67 12.98
CA ALA A 63 -0.03 -5.28 13.46
C ALA A 63 0.39 -3.98 12.77
N VAL A 64 0.73 -2.94 13.54
CA VAL A 64 1.17 -1.64 12.99
C VAL A 64 2.60 -1.37 13.38
N SER A 65 3.44 -1.04 12.39
CA SER A 65 4.82 -0.62 12.60
C SER A 65 4.94 0.90 12.35
N PRO A 66 5.32 1.71 13.35
CA PRO A 66 5.60 3.13 13.14
C PRO A 66 6.89 3.30 12.34
N ARG A 67 6.87 4.17 11.32
CA ARG A 67 8.06 4.62 10.59
C ARG A 67 8.17 6.14 10.78
N ARG A 68 9.25 6.58 11.42
CA ARG A 68 9.60 8.00 11.60
C ARG A 68 10.52 8.45 10.49
#